data_AF-A0A3G6PFH8-F1
#
_entry.id   AF-A0A3G6PFH8-F1
#
_cell.length_a   1.000
_cell.length_b   1.000
_cell.length_c   1.000
_cell.angle_alpha   90.00
_cell.angle_beta   90.00
_cell.angle_gamma   90.00
#
_symmetry.space_group_name_H-M   'P 1'
#
loop_
_entity.id
_entity.type
_entity.pdbx_description
1 polymer ?
#
loop_
_entity_poly.entity_id
_entity_poly.type
_entity_poly.pdbx_seq_one_letter_code
_entity_poly.pdbx_strand_id
1 'polypeptide(L)'
;MQPNLIQQEEYINHLLKNIPREKQPEVLKEAYKNALDTRKFEIDLYWRRATYFWAFIAAIFVATYSMLNSNFLLNEKDPSITILKKMLIISIVLLGYLFSLGWYFVNRGSKVWQKNWETHIDLLENTLNGPLFKTLIKPNLNFWSLNSYYPFSVSKVNQFLSLCVTIFWVLLMNILIIFLFNLQKEFCCWMLSILITSFTLFLFGFIFYKQTVSFMHKHWKKGSAYKNPTYININ
;
A
#
# COMPACT_ATOMS: atom_id res chain seq x y z
N MET A 1 -22.87 -7.67 -15.07
CA MET A 1 -23.39 -6.30 -14.87
C MET A 1 -22.26 -5.34 -15.20
N GLN A 2 -22.43 -4.55 -16.26
CA GLN A 2 -21.51 -3.46 -16.57
C GLN A 2 -21.63 -2.38 -15.47
N PRO A 3 -20.53 -1.73 -15.07
CA PRO A 3 -20.57 -0.63 -14.11
C PRO A 3 -21.37 0.54 -14.68
N ASN A 4 -22.22 1.16 -13.86
CA ASN A 4 -22.93 2.38 -14.24
C ASN A 4 -21.95 3.55 -14.12
N LEU A 5 -21.47 4.05 -15.26
CA LEU A 5 -20.46 5.11 -15.35
C LEU A 5 -21.15 6.45 -15.55
N ILE A 6 -20.89 7.41 -14.66
CA ILE A 6 -21.55 8.72 -14.68
C ILE A 6 -20.58 9.87 -14.96
N GLN A 7 -21.05 10.87 -15.71
CA GLN A 7 -20.37 12.16 -15.92
C GLN A 7 -20.78 13.18 -14.86
N GLN A 8 -20.17 14.38 -14.85
CA GLN A 8 -20.40 15.38 -13.80
C GLN A 8 -21.88 15.77 -13.65
N GLU A 9 -22.58 16.07 -14.74
CA GLU A 9 -24.01 16.44 -14.67
C GLU A 9 -24.87 15.32 -14.11
N GLU A 10 -24.61 14.08 -14.54
CA GLU A 10 -25.31 12.89 -14.06
C GLU A 10 -25.02 12.61 -12.58
N TYR A 11 -23.79 12.87 -12.13
CA TYR A 11 -23.41 12.77 -10.71
C TYR A 11 -24.17 13.77 -9.84
N ILE A 12 -24.23 15.03 -10.26
CA ILE A 12 -24.98 16.07 -9.53
C ILE A 12 -26.47 15.73 -9.52
N ASN A 13 -27.03 15.33 -10.67
CA ASN A 13 -28.44 14.90 -10.75
C ASN A 13 -28.74 13.69 -9.87
N HIS A 14 -27.81 12.74 -9.78
CA HIS A 14 -27.92 11.58 -8.91
C HIS A 14 -27.89 11.98 -7.43
N LEU A 15 -26.94 12.84 -7.02
CA LEU A 15 -26.83 13.33 -5.64
C LEU A 15 -28.07 14.11 -5.20
N LEU A 16 -28.63 14.93 -6.09
CA LEU A 16 -29.76 15.80 -5.80
C LEU A 16 -31.12 15.14 -6.07
N LYS A 17 -31.12 13.84 -6.42
CA LYS A 17 -32.34 13.10 -6.67
C LYS A 17 -33.26 13.17 -5.45
N ASN A 18 -34.49 13.62 -5.67
CA ASN A 18 -35.52 13.84 -4.64
C ASN A 18 -35.23 14.97 -3.63
N ILE A 19 -34.24 15.83 -3.88
CA ILE A 19 -33.96 17.02 -3.06
C ILE A 19 -34.72 18.24 -3.63
N PRO A 20 -35.55 18.94 -2.84
CA PRO A 20 -36.22 20.18 -3.27
C PRO A 20 -35.21 21.22 -3.75
N ARG A 21 -35.51 21.93 -4.85
CA ARG A 21 -34.58 22.90 -5.48
C ARG A 21 -34.00 23.91 -4.50
N GLU A 22 -34.81 24.39 -3.56
CA GLU A 22 -34.43 25.35 -2.52
C GLU A 22 -33.31 24.84 -1.61
N LYS A 23 -33.25 23.52 -1.36
CA LYS A 23 -32.25 22.88 -0.49
C LYS A 23 -31.02 22.37 -1.24
N GLN A 24 -31.06 22.30 -2.57
CA GLN A 24 -29.95 21.77 -3.37
C GLN A 24 -28.61 22.49 -3.13
N PRO A 25 -28.55 23.84 -3.02
CA PRO A 25 -27.30 24.53 -2.74
C PRO A 25 -26.68 24.14 -1.39
N GLU A 26 -27.51 23.93 -0.36
CA GLU A 26 -27.05 23.52 0.98
C GLU A 26 -26.49 22.10 0.94
N VAL A 27 -27.21 21.16 0.30
CA VAL A 27 -26.77 19.78 0.15
C VAL A 27 -25.46 19.68 -0.63
N LEU A 28 -25.28 20.45 -1.70
CA LEU A 28 -24.01 20.47 -2.45
C LEU A 28 -22.86 20.98 -1.58
N LYS A 29 -23.07 22.07 -0.84
CA LYS A 29 -22.05 22.63 0.06
C LYS A 29 -21.65 21.64 1.15
N GLU A 30 -22.62 20.96 1.76
CA GLU A 30 -22.36 19.95 2.79
C GLU A 30 -21.64 18.73 2.21
N ALA A 31 -22.08 18.22 1.06
CA ALA A 31 -21.41 17.12 0.37
C ALA A 31 -19.95 17.47 0.03
N TYR A 32 -19.70 18.70 -0.45
CA TYR A 32 -18.36 19.17 -0.76
C TYR A 32 -17.48 19.28 0.49
N LYS A 33 -18.01 19.84 1.58
CA LYS A 33 -17.32 19.89 2.87
C LYS A 33 -16.98 18.49 3.38
N ASN A 34 -17.94 17.56 3.35
CA ASN A 34 -17.72 16.18 3.77
C ASN A 34 -16.65 15.48 2.91
N ALA A 35 -16.63 15.73 1.60
CA ALA A 35 -15.60 15.19 0.71
C ALA A 35 -14.20 15.76 1.04
N LEU A 36 -14.09 17.06 1.33
CA LEU A 36 -12.84 17.70 1.76
C LEU A 36 -12.34 17.14 3.10
N ASP A 37 -13.21 17.07 4.10
CA ASP A 37 -12.87 16.57 5.43
C ASP A 37 -12.46 15.08 5.36
N THR A 38 -13.17 14.28 4.58
CA THR A 38 -12.84 12.86 4.38
C THR A 38 -11.52 12.69 3.63
N ARG A 39 -11.25 13.50 2.59
CA ARG A 39 -9.95 13.48 1.90
C ARG A 39 -8.82 13.79 2.87
N LYS A 40 -8.97 14.84 3.70
CA LYS A 40 -7.96 15.22 4.70
C LYS A 40 -7.73 14.07 5.69
N PHE A 41 -8.80 13.44 6.16
CA PHE A 41 -8.74 12.29 7.05
C PHE A 41 -8.00 11.09 6.40
N GLU A 42 -8.28 10.78 5.14
CA GLU A 42 -7.58 9.70 4.41
C GLU A 42 -6.08 9.99 4.19
N ILE A 43 -5.70 11.26 4.04
CA ILE A 43 -4.28 11.66 3.98
C ILE A 43 -3.60 11.45 5.34
N ASP A 44 -4.26 11.84 6.44
CA ASP A 44 -3.71 11.63 7.80
C ASP A 44 -3.55 10.13 8.11
N LEU A 45 -4.60 9.34 7.84
CA LEU A 45 -4.56 7.90 8.02
C LEU A 45 -3.49 7.22 7.16
N TYR A 46 -3.26 7.71 5.93
CA TYR A 46 -2.20 7.19 5.08
C TYR A 46 -0.82 7.30 5.74
N TRP A 47 -0.51 8.47 6.31
CA TRP A 47 0.75 8.67 7.01
C TRP A 47 0.83 7.86 8.31
N ARG A 48 -0.23 7.84 9.12
CA ARG A 48 -0.26 7.02 10.35
C ARG A 48 0.00 5.55 10.08
N ARG A 49 -0.66 4.98 9.05
CA ARG A 49 -0.43 3.58 8.64
C ARG A 49 1.03 3.36 8.24
N ALA A 50 1.61 4.27 7.45
CA ALA A 50 3.02 4.16 7.05
C ALA A 50 3.97 4.18 8.25
N THR A 51 3.72 5.04 9.26
CA THR A 51 4.54 5.10 10.48
C THR A 51 4.55 3.77 11.23
N TYR A 52 3.41 3.10 11.38
CA TYR A 52 3.35 1.80 12.05
C TYR A 52 4.20 0.75 11.31
N PHE A 53 4.07 0.67 9.98
CA PHE A 53 4.87 -0.25 9.18
C PHE A 53 6.37 0.04 9.29
N TRP A 54 6.78 1.32 9.22
CA TRP A 54 8.18 1.70 9.40
C TRP A 54 8.73 1.29 10.76
N ALA A 55 7.97 1.52 11.83
CA ALA A 55 8.38 1.15 13.18
C ALA A 55 8.62 -0.38 13.30
N PHE A 56 7.69 -1.20 12.81
CA PHE A 56 7.85 -2.65 12.84
C PHE A 56 9.00 -3.14 11.96
N ILE A 57 9.14 -2.62 10.73
CA ILE A 57 10.23 -2.99 9.82
C ILE A 57 11.59 -2.63 10.45
N ALA A 58 11.71 -1.44 11.03
CA ALA A 58 12.94 -1.01 11.71
C ALA A 58 13.26 -1.90 12.93
N ALA A 59 12.27 -2.22 13.76
CA ALA A 59 12.44 -3.11 14.91
C ALA A 59 12.90 -4.52 14.47
N ILE A 60 12.29 -5.07 13.42
CA ILE A 60 12.68 -6.37 12.85
C ILE A 60 14.10 -6.33 12.28
N PHE A 61 14.48 -5.23 11.64
CA PHE A 61 15.84 -5.04 11.14
C PHE A 61 16.87 -5.01 12.28
N VAL A 62 16.60 -4.23 13.33
CA VAL A 62 17.45 -4.18 14.54
C VAL A 62 17.54 -5.55 15.21
N ALA A 63 16.42 -6.26 15.35
CA ALA A 63 16.40 -7.61 15.92
C ALA A 63 17.26 -8.59 15.10
N THR A 64 17.09 -8.58 13.78
CA THR A 64 17.86 -9.42 12.86
C THR A 64 19.36 -9.11 12.97
N TYR A 65 19.74 -7.83 12.91
CA TYR A 65 21.13 -7.40 13.06
C TYR A 65 21.73 -7.80 14.40
N SER A 66 21.00 -7.60 15.50
CA SER A 66 21.44 -7.96 16.85
C SER A 66 21.66 -9.47 17.00
N MET A 67 20.80 -10.30 16.41
CA MET A 67 20.94 -11.77 16.44
C MET A 67 22.12 -12.26 15.60
N LEU A 68 22.43 -11.60 14.49
CA LEU A 68 23.56 -11.96 13.64
C LEU A 68 24.90 -11.55 14.25
N ASN A 69 24.95 -10.42 14.95
CA ASN A 69 26.19 -9.91 15.55
C ASN A 69 26.46 -10.43 16.96
N SER A 70 25.45 -10.94 17.64
CA SER A 70 25.68 -11.62 18.91
C SER A 70 26.29 -12.99 18.66
N ASN A 71 27.02 -13.54 19.63
CA ASN A 71 27.46 -14.94 19.64
C ASN A 71 26.28 -15.94 19.78
N PHE A 72 25.09 -15.55 19.34
CA PHE A 72 23.81 -16.26 19.47
C PHE A 72 23.90 -17.68 18.90
N LEU A 73 24.57 -17.83 17.75
CA LEU A 73 24.80 -19.11 17.09
C LEU A 73 26.12 -19.79 17.52
N LEU A 74 27.11 -19.04 18.01
CA LEU A 74 28.48 -19.53 18.24
C LEU A 74 28.65 -20.30 19.57
N ASN A 75 27.84 -20.01 20.58
CA ASN A 75 28.01 -20.59 21.91
C ASN A 75 27.22 -21.89 22.15
N GLU A 76 26.44 -22.35 21.16
CA GLU A 76 25.53 -23.49 21.33
C GLU A 76 26.18 -24.79 20.85
N LYS A 77 26.35 -25.75 21.77
CA LYS A 77 26.88 -27.08 21.44
C LYS A 77 25.80 -28.08 21.05
N ASP A 78 24.55 -27.82 21.43
CA ASP A 78 23.44 -28.68 21.10
C ASP A 78 22.98 -28.44 19.64
N PRO A 79 23.05 -29.47 18.77
CA PRO A 79 22.62 -29.33 17.37
C PRO A 79 21.12 -29.01 17.25
N SER A 80 20.28 -29.50 18.17
CA SER A 80 18.83 -29.24 18.14
C SER A 80 18.51 -27.76 18.43
N ILE A 81 19.16 -27.19 19.44
CA ILE A 81 19.02 -25.77 19.80
C ILE A 81 19.59 -24.88 18.69
N THR A 82 20.70 -25.30 18.06
CA THR A 82 21.28 -24.60 16.92
C THR A 82 20.30 -24.51 15.74
N ILE A 83 19.60 -25.59 15.42
CA ILE A 83 18.57 -25.60 14.37
C ILE A 83 17.41 -24.66 14.73
N LEU A 84 16.93 -24.71 15.97
CA LEU A 84 15.86 -23.82 16.46
C LEU A 84 16.24 -22.34 16.32
N LYS A 85 17.47 -21.99 16.71
CA LYS A 85 18.00 -20.62 16.59
C LYS A 85 18.05 -20.15 15.12
N LYS A 86 18.47 -21.00 14.19
CA LYS A 86 18.44 -20.71 12.75
C LYS A 86 17.01 -20.48 12.24
N MET A 87 16.06 -21.33 12.65
CA MET A 87 14.65 -21.17 12.29
C MET A 87 14.05 -19.87 12.85
N LEU A 88 14.45 -19.47 14.06
CA LEU A 88 14.02 -18.20 14.66
C LEU A 88 14.50 -17.00 13.85
N ILE A 89 15.78 -16.98 13.44
CA ILE A 89 16.34 -15.90 12.58
C ILE A 89 15.54 -15.81 11.27
N ILE A 90 15.29 -16.95 10.62
CA ILE A 90 14.54 -17.00 9.35
C ILE A 90 13.09 -16.52 9.56
N SER A 91 12.47 -16.87 10.68
CA SER A 91 11.10 -16.46 11.02
C SER A 91 11.00 -14.95 11.22
N ILE A 92 11.98 -14.32 11.86
CA ILE A 92 12.04 -12.86 12.04
C ILE A 92 12.21 -12.14 10.70
N VAL A 93 13.07 -12.67 9.82
CA VAL A 93 13.26 -12.14 8.47
C VAL A 93 11.98 -12.28 7.62
N LEU A 94 11.27 -13.41 7.77
CA LEU A 94 9.97 -13.62 7.15
C LEU A 94 8.95 -12.58 7.64
N LEU A 95 8.94 -12.22 8.92
CA LEU A 95 8.11 -11.11 9.42
C LEU A 95 8.48 -9.80 8.71
N GLY A 96 9.76 -9.51 8.52
CA GLY A 96 10.22 -8.32 7.79
C GLY A 96 9.65 -8.26 6.37
N TYR A 97 9.68 -9.39 5.66
CA TYR A 97 9.05 -9.54 4.35
C TYR A 97 7.52 -9.30 4.42
N LEU A 98 6.83 -9.93 5.37
CA LEU A 98 5.37 -9.82 5.51
C LEU A 98 4.91 -8.39 5.81
N PHE A 99 5.58 -7.70 6.74
CA PHE A 99 5.26 -6.31 7.07
C PHE A 99 5.53 -5.38 5.88
N SER A 100 6.60 -5.62 5.11
CA SER A 100 6.93 -4.81 3.93
C SER A 100 5.96 -5.04 2.78
N LEU A 101 5.56 -6.29 2.53
CA LEU A 101 4.56 -6.63 1.53
C LEU A 101 3.17 -6.09 1.91
N GLY A 102 2.80 -6.22 3.20
CA GLY A 102 1.58 -5.63 3.74
C GLY A 102 1.56 -4.12 3.59
N TRP A 103 2.68 -3.46 3.87
CA TRP A 103 2.84 -2.01 3.68
C TRP A 103 2.62 -1.61 2.22
N TYR A 104 3.18 -2.35 1.27
CA TYR A 104 2.93 -2.12 -0.17
C TYR A 104 1.44 -2.21 -0.54
N PHE A 105 0.74 -3.24 -0.08
CA PHE A 105 -0.69 -3.39 -0.35
C PHE A 105 -1.54 -2.30 0.31
N VAL A 106 -1.24 -1.93 1.55
CA VAL A 106 -1.93 -0.83 2.25
C VAL A 106 -1.71 0.50 1.53
N ASN A 107 -0.50 0.77 1.02
CA ASN A 107 -0.22 1.96 0.23
C ASN A 107 -1.05 2.02 -1.07
N ARG A 108 -1.25 0.87 -1.74
CA ARG A 108 -2.10 0.80 -2.94
C ARG A 108 -3.58 0.98 -2.61
N GLY A 109 -4.07 0.29 -1.57
CA GLY A 109 -5.46 0.40 -1.12
C GLY A 109 -5.81 1.82 -0.69
N SER A 110 -4.92 2.47 0.08
CA SER A 110 -5.11 3.87 0.50
C SER A 110 -5.21 4.82 -0.68
N LYS A 111 -4.42 4.61 -1.74
CA LYS A 111 -4.46 5.50 -2.91
C LYS A 111 -5.77 5.38 -3.70
N VAL A 112 -6.41 4.22 -3.70
CA VAL A 112 -7.75 4.06 -4.32
C VAL A 112 -8.77 4.95 -3.60
N TRP A 113 -8.80 4.91 -2.27
CA TRP A 113 -9.72 5.72 -1.48
C TRP A 113 -9.43 7.22 -1.56
N GLN A 114 -8.16 7.61 -1.53
CA GLN A 114 -7.77 9.01 -1.77
C GLN A 114 -8.24 9.48 -3.15
N LYS A 115 -8.01 8.69 -4.20
CA LYS A 115 -8.45 9.03 -5.56
C LYS A 115 -9.98 9.14 -5.65
N ASN A 116 -10.71 8.26 -4.96
CA ASN A 116 -12.17 8.32 -4.92
C ASN A 116 -12.68 9.66 -4.37
N TRP A 117 -12.13 10.10 -3.23
CA TRP A 117 -12.54 11.37 -2.62
C TRP A 117 -12.00 12.59 -3.37
N GLU A 118 -10.80 12.51 -3.97
CA GLU A 118 -10.29 13.51 -4.93
C GLU A 118 -11.29 13.70 -6.09
N THR A 119 -11.79 12.62 -6.67
CA THR A 119 -12.79 12.68 -7.74
C THR A 119 -14.11 13.29 -7.28
N HIS A 120 -14.62 12.95 -6.09
CA HIS A 120 -15.82 13.60 -5.55
C HIS A 120 -15.65 15.12 -5.41
N ILE A 121 -14.50 15.56 -4.90
CA ILE A 121 -14.16 16.99 -4.80
C ILE A 121 -14.16 17.62 -6.19
N ASP A 122 -13.50 16.99 -7.17
CA ASP A 122 -13.39 17.52 -8.54
C ASP A 122 -14.75 17.73 -9.22
N LEU A 123 -15.72 16.83 -8.99
CA LEU A 123 -17.06 16.93 -9.57
C LEU A 123 -17.92 18.00 -8.88
N LEU A 124 -17.80 18.13 -7.56
CA LEU A 124 -18.58 19.07 -6.76
C LEU A 124 -18.04 20.51 -6.89
N GLU A 125 -16.72 20.66 -6.93
CA GLU A 125 -16.02 21.94 -6.95
C GLU A 125 -16.49 22.87 -8.07
N ASN A 126 -16.65 22.33 -9.29
CA ASN A 126 -17.06 23.08 -10.47
C ASN A 126 -18.40 23.82 -10.26
N THR A 127 -19.28 23.29 -9.42
CA THR A 127 -20.61 23.89 -9.14
C THR A 127 -20.59 24.94 -8.04
N LEU A 128 -19.57 24.96 -7.18
CA LEU A 128 -19.53 25.79 -5.96
C LEU A 128 -18.43 26.84 -5.98
N ASN A 129 -17.21 26.45 -6.36
CA ASN A 129 -15.98 27.22 -6.13
C ASN A 129 -15.20 27.54 -7.42
N GLY A 130 -15.67 27.08 -8.58
CA GLY A 130 -14.84 27.08 -9.80
C GLY A 130 -13.63 26.14 -9.66
N PRO A 131 -12.66 26.14 -10.59
CA PRO A 131 -11.61 25.11 -10.66
C PRO A 131 -10.45 25.30 -9.66
N LEU A 132 -10.75 25.48 -8.36
CA LEU A 132 -9.74 25.78 -7.34
C LEU A 132 -8.66 24.68 -7.21
N PHE A 133 -9.04 23.41 -7.09
CA PHE A 133 -8.11 22.27 -7.00
C PHE A 133 -7.56 21.82 -8.35
N LYS A 134 -8.22 22.22 -9.45
CA LYS A 134 -7.77 21.95 -10.83
C LYS A 134 -6.76 22.97 -11.35
N THR A 135 -6.65 24.13 -10.69
CA THR A 135 -5.71 25.18 -11.06
C THR A 135 -4.36 24.90 -10.40
N LEU A 136 -3.39 24.41 -11.18
CA LEU A 136 -2.07 24.02 -10.70
C LEU A 136 -0.98 24.98 -11.17
N ILE A 137 -0.01 25.24 -10.30
CA ILE A 137 1.24 25.92 -10.68
C ILE A 137 2.06 24.95 -11.53
N LYS A 138 2.50 25.40 -12.70
CA LYS A 138 3.37 24.62 -13.58
C LYS A 138 4.71 24.38 -12.88
N PRO A 139 5.11 23.13 -12.61
CA PRO A 139 6.36 22.85 -11.95
C PRO A 139 7.55 23.03 -12.91
N ASN A 140 8.74 23.18 -12.34
CA ASN A 140 9.97 23.09 -13.14
C ASN A 140 10.22 21.63 -13.50
N LEU A 141 10.36 21.35 -14.78
CA LEU A 141 10.60 19.99 -15.29
C LEU A 141 12.09 19.70 -15.50
N ASN A 142 12.98 20.65 -15.19
CA ASN A 142 14.41 20.38 -15.19
C ASN A 142 14.76 19.48 -14.00
N PHE A 143 15.08 18.22 -14.27
CA PHE A 143 15.44 17.24 -13.24
C PHE A 143 16.68 17.66 -12.43
N TRP A 144 17.59 18.42 -13.04
CA TRP A 144 18.86 18.82 -12.42
C TRP A 144 18.75 20.00 -11.47
N SER A 145 17.60 20.68 -11.41
CA SER A 145 17.39 21.74 -10.41
C SER A 145 16.95 21.14 -9.07
N LEU A 146 17.95 20.74 -8.27
CA LEU A 146 17.77 20.02 -6.99
C LEU A 146 16.84 20.73 -5.99
N ASN A 147 16.84 22.07 -5.95
CA ASN A 147 16.01 22.85 -5.02
C ASN A 147 14.67 23.32 -5.60
N SER A 148 14.30 22.87 -6.81
CA SER A 148 13.07 23.31 -7.48
C SER A 148 11.87 22.41 -7.19
N TYR A 149 10.65 22.95 -7.31
CA TYR A 149 9.41 22.19 -7.19
C TYR A 149 9.25 21.24 -8.38
N TYR A 150 9.14 19.93 -8.09
CA TYR A 150 9.01 18.86 -9.08
C TYR A 150 7.73 18.03 -8.85
N PRO A 151 7.02 17.54 -9.88
CA PRO A 151 5.71 16.90 -9.74
C PRO A 151 5.80 15.43 -9.28
N PHE A 152 6.50 15.15 -8.18
CA PHE A 152 6.54 13.80 -7.62
C PHE A 152 5.23 13.45 -6.90
N SER A 153 4.66 12.29 -7.26
CA SER A 153 3.55 11.73 -6.50
C SER A 153 4.08 11.06 -5.25
N VAL A 154 3.83 11.66 -4.09
CA VAL A 154 4.18 11.13 -2.77
C VAL A 154 3.72 9.68 -2.61
N SER A 155 2.49 9.36 -3.03
CA SER A 155 1.96 8.00 -2.94
C SER A 155 2.72 7.00 -3.81
N LYS A 156 3.19 7.39 -5.00
CA LYS A 156 3.97 6.50 -5.88
C LYS A 156 5.37 6.27 -5.34
N VAL A 157 6.00 7.31 -4.80
CA VAL A 157 7.31 7.18 -4.13
C VAL A 157 7.22 6.17 -2.99
N ASN A 158 6.19 6.27 -2.15
CA ASN A 158 6.04 5.35 -1.01
C ASN A 158 5.73 3.91 -1.45
N GLN A 159 4.91 3.72 -2.49
CA GLN A 159 4.65 2.40 -3.07
C GLN A 159 5.95 1.78 -3.60
N PHE A 160 6.74 2.56 -4.34
CA PHE A 160 8.04 2.11 -4.83
C PHE A 160 8.99 1.75 -3.68
N LEU A 161 9.10 2.60 -2.67
CA LEU A 161 9.93 2.35 -1.49
C LEU A 161 9.52 1.06 -0.77
N SER A 162 8.22 0.85 -0.54
CA SER A 162 7.72 -0.38 0.08
C SER A 162 8.04 -1.64 -0.73
N LEU A 163 8.06 -1.54 -2.07
CA LEU A 163 8.47 -2.62 -2.95
C LEU A 163 9.98 -2.87 -2.86
N CYS A 164 10.81 -1.83 -2.85
CA CYS A 164 12.25 -1.95 -2.64
C CYS A 164 12.59 -2.63 -1.31
N VAL A 165 11.93 -2.23 -0.22
CA VAL A 165 12.12 -2.85 1.09
C VAL A 165 11.65 -4.31 1.08
N THR A 166 10.55 -4.62 0.40
CA THR A 166 10.09 -6.02 0.24
C THR A 166 11.14 -6.87 -0.49
N ILE A 167 11.68 -6.38 -1.61
CA ILE A 167 12.75 -7.07 -2.35
C ILE A 167 14.00 -7.24 -1.48
N PHE A 168 14.38 -6.20 -0.72
CA PHE A 168 15.49 -6.27 0.22
C PHE A 168 15.34 -7.43 1.21
N TRP A 169 14.15 -7.61 1.80
CA TRP A 169 13.90 -8.73 2.71
C TRP A 169 13.97 -10.10 2.01
N VAL A 170 13.49 -10.21 0.77
CA VAL A 170 13.64 -11.45 -0.03
C VAL A 170 15.12 -11.77 -0.24
N LEU A 171 15.92 -10.79 -0.66
CA LEU A 171 17.36 -10.96 -0.88
C LEU A 171 18.08 -11.33 0.42
N LEU A 172 17.77 -10.64 1.52
CA LEU A 172 18.35 -10.94 2.83
C LEU A 172 18.00 -12.36 3.29
N MET A 173 16.75 -12.80 3.11
CA MET A 173 16.33 -14.16 3.47
C MET A 173 17.10 -15.22 2.69
N ASN A 174 17.27 -15.02 1.38
CA ASN A 174 18.04 -15.90 0.51
C ASN A 174 19.50 -16.01 0.99
N ILE A 175 20.16 -14.88 1.21
CA ILE A 175 21.53 -14.81 1.72
C ILE A 175 21.63 -15.59 3.05
N LEU A 176 20.72 -15.33 3.99
CA LEU A 176 20.75 -15.99 5.30
C LEU A 176 20.52 -17.50 5.20
N ILE A 177 19.61 -17.98 4.35
CA ILE A 177 19.41 -19.42 4.16
C ILE A 177 20.69 -20.08 3.61
N ILE A 178 21.35 -19.45 2.64
CA ILE A 178 22.58 -19.97 2.04
C ILE A 178 23.69 -20.09 3.10
N PHE A 179 23.91 -19.04 3.89
CA PHE A 179 24.95 -19.02 4.91
C PHE A 179 24.62 -19.92 6.11
N LEU A 180 23.41 -19.84 6.67
CA LEU A 180 23.03 -20.59 7.88
C LEU A 180 23.00 -22.11 7.65
N PHE A 181 22.70 -22.56 6.43
CA PHE A 181 22.69 -23.97 6.06
C PHE A 181 23.93 -24.41 5.26
N ASN A 182 24.95 -23.56 5.14
CA ASN A 182 26.19 -23.85 4.43
C ASN A 182 26.00 -24.31 2.97
N LEU A 183 24.93 -23.86 2.30
CA LEU A 183 24.60 -24.25 0.92
C LEU A 183 25.59 -23.69 -0.11
N GLN A 184 26.40 -22.71 0.27
CA GLN A 184 27.45 -22.10 -0.55
C GLN A 184 28.51 -23.09 -1.05
N LYS A 185 28.61 -24.28 -0.44
CA LYS A 185 29.57 -25.32 -0.84
C LYS A 185 29.26 -25.90 -2.23
N GLU A 186 27.99 -25.89 -2.64
CA GLU A 186 27.56 -26.49 -3.90
C GLU A 186 26.76 -25.49 -4.73
N PHE A 187 27.26 -25.20 -5.94
CA PHE A 187 26.66 -24.19 -6.82
C PHE A 187 25.22 -24.52 -7.25
N CYS A 188 24.86 -25.80 -7.37
CA CYS A 188 23.49 -26.17 -7.67
C CYS A 188 22.55 -25.94 -6.47
N CYS A 189 23.01 -26.17 -5.24
CA CYS A 189 22.18 -26.09 -4.04
C CYS A 189 21.78 -24.67 -3.69
N TRP A 190 22.70 -23.71 -3.68
CA TRP A 190 22.35 -22.30 -3.40
C TRP A 190 21.44 -21.71 -4.50
N MET A 191 21.67 -22.02 -5.78
CA MET A 191 20.76 -21.60 -6.87
C MET A 191 19.36 -22.18 -6.72
N LEU A 192 19.25 -23.48 -6.47
CA LEU A 192 17.96 -24.15 -6.28
C LEU A 192 17.23 -23.59 -5.06
N SER A 193 17.95 -23.33 -3.96
CA SER A 193 17.39 -22.69 -2.77
C SER A 193 16.83 -21.31 -3.07
N ILE A 194 17.53 -20.49 -3.87
CA ILE A 194 17.06 -19.16 -4.26
C ILE A 194 15.75 -19.25 -5.05
N LEU A 195 15.70 -20.15 -6.02
CA LEU A 195 14.52 -20.34 -6.86
C LEU A 195 13.32 -20.80 -6.03
N ILE A 196 13.49 -21.81 -5.17
CA ILE A 196 12.40 -22.36 -4.35
C ILE A 196 11.87 -21.31 -3.36
N THR A 197 12.77 -20.66 -2.62
CA THR A 197 12.37 -19.68 -1.59
C THR A 197 11.73 -18.43 -2.21
N SER A 198 12.27 -17.92 -3.31
CA SER A 198 11.69 -16.76 -4.00
C SER A 198 10.34 -17.11 -4.63
N PHE A 199 10.20 -18.31 -5.21
CA PHE A 199 8.93 -18.78 -5.78
C PHE A 199 7.86 -19.00 -4.71
N THR A 200 8.22 -19.59 -3.56
CA THR A 200 7.27 -19.80 -2.45
C THR A 200 6.80 -18.48 -1.85
N LEU A 201 7.69 -17.50 -1.64
CA LEU A 201 7.30 -16.15 -1.22
C LEU A 201 6.40 -15.47 -2.26
N PHE A 202 6.74 -15.58 -3.55
CA PHE A 202 5.90 -15.03 -4.62
C PHE A 202 4.50 -15.65 -4.63
N LEU A 203 4.40 -16.99 -4.55
CA LEU A 203 3.11 -17.69 -4.46
C LEU A 203 2.32 -17.25 -3.24
N PHE A 204 2.96 -17.15 -2.07
CA PHE A 204 2.31 -16.65 -0.85
C PHE A 204 1.77 -15.24 -1.05
N GLY A 205 2.59 -14.32 -1.56
CA GLY A 205 2.17 -12.95 -1.85
C GLY A 205 1.02 -12.88 -2.86
N PHE A 206 1.03 -13.74 -3.88
CA PHE A 206 -0.04 -13.84 -4.87
C PHE A 206 -1.34 -14.39 -4.29
N ILE A 207 -1.27 -15.42 -3.44
CA ILE A 207 -2.43 -15.97 -2.73
C ILE A 207 -3.02 -14.91 -1.81
N PHE A 208 -2.18 -14.22 -1.03
CA PHE A 208 -2.59 -13.14 -0.14
C PHE A 208 -3.25 -11.98 -0.91
N TYR A 209 -2.67 -11.58 -2.04
CA TYR A 209 -3.29 -10.62 -2.96
C TYR A 209 -4.67 -11.09 -3.44
N LYS A 210 -4.79 -12.34 -3.91
CA LYS A 210 -6.08 -12.88 -4.37
C LYS A 210 -7.13 -12.90 -3.26
N GLN A 211 -6.75 -13.28 -2.04
CA GLN A 211 -7.67 -13.30 -0.90
C GLN A 211 -8.15 -11.91 -0.53
N THR A 212 -7.25 -10.93 -0.44
CA THR A 212 -7.59 -9.54 -0.09
C THR A 212 -8.49 -8.88 -1.14
N VAL A 213 -8.21 -9.08 -2.43
CA VAL A 213 -9.07 -8.58 -3.51
C VAL A 213 -10.41 -9.31 -3.56
N SER A 214 -10.43 -10.63 -3.39
CA SER A 214 -11.67 -11.41 -3.33
C SER A 214 -12.57 -10.98 -2.18
N PHE A 215 -11.98 -10.72 -1.01
CA PHE A 215 -12.68 -10.18 0.16
C PHE A 215 -13.33 -8.84 -0.15
N MET A 216 -12.59 -7.91 -0.76
CA MET A 216 -13.11 -6.60 -1.18
C MET A 216 -14.27 -6.75 -2.17
N HIS A 217 -14.13 -7.58 -3.21
CA HIS A 217 -15.22 -7.81 -4.16
C HIS A 217 -16.46 -8.45 -3.53
N LYS A 218 -16.28 -9.38 -2.58
CA LYS A 218 -17.41 -9.98 -1.84
C LYS A 218 -18.11 -8.95 -0.97
N HIS A 219 -17.37 -8.10 -0.26
CA HIS A 219 -17.95 -7.05 0.59
C HIS A 219 -18.60 -5.94 -0.21
N TRP A 220 -18.02 -5.50 -1.33
CA TRP A 220 -18.67 -4.57 -2.25
C TRP A 220 -19.98 -5.12 -2.81
N LYS A 221 -20.09 -6.44 -3.02
CA LYS A 221 -21.36 -7.07 -3.46
C LYS A 221 -22.36 -7.33 -2.34
N LYS A 222 -21.90 -7.62 -1.11
CA LYS A 222 -22.77 -8.03 0.02
C LYS A 222 -23.18 -6.88 0.94
N GLY A 223 -22.40 -5.80 1.04
CA GLY A 223 -22.75 -4.65 1.86
C GLY A 223 -24.03 -3.99 1.34
N SER A 224 -25.04 -3.84 2.19
CA SER A 224 -26.29 -3.14 1.86
C SER A 224 -26.06 -1.70 1.36
N ALA A 225 -24.93 -1.07 1.73
CA ALA A 225 -24.53 0.27 1.28
C ALA A 225 -24.07 0.34 -0.19
N TYR A 226 -23.70 -0.78 -0.83
CA TYR A 226 -23.12 -0.81 -2.17
C TYR A 226 -23.81 -1.83 -3.10
N LYS A 227 -25.06 -2.22 -2.83
CA LYS A 227 -25.86 -2.98 -3.79
C LYS A 227 -26.11 -2.10 -5.02
N ASN A 228 -25.25 -2.23 -6.04
CA ASN A 228 -25.12 -1.40 -7.25
C ASN A 228 -24.28 -0.12 -7.03
N PRO A 229 -22.95 -0.24 -6.91
CA PRO A 229 -22.10 0.94 -6.81
C PRO A 229 -22.14 1.72 -8.13
N THR A 230 -22.36 3.03 -8.04
CA THR A 230 -22.23 3.96 -9.16
C THR A 230 -20.77 4.38 -9.25
N TYR A 231 -20.17 4.21 -10.43
CA TYR A 231 -18.77 4.56 -10.66
C TYR A 231 -18.70 5.87 -11.43
N ILE A 232 -17.76 6.74 -11.04
CA ILE A 232 -17.51 7.97 -11.78
C ILE A 232 -16.56 7.67 -12.93
N ASN A 233 -16.88 8.14 -14.14
CA ASN A 233 -15.92 8.11 -15.22
C ASN A 233 -14.90 9.23 -15.04
N ILE A 234 -13.62 8.87 -14.95
CA ILE A 234 -12.50 9.80 -14.89
C ILE A 234 -11.95 9.88 -16.32
N ASN A 235 -12.56 10.72 -17.16
CA ASN A 235 -11.96 11.13 -18.43
C ASN A 235 -10.82 12.12 -18.14
#